data_AF-A0A7J5YAN7-F1
#
_entry.id   AF-A0A7J5YAN7-F1
#
_cell.length_a   1.000
_cell.length_b   1.000
_cell.length_c   1.000
_cell.angle_alpha   90.00
_cell.angle_beta   90.00
_cell.angle_gamma   90.00
#
_symmetry.space_group_name_H-M   'P 1'
#
loop_
_entity.id
_entity.type
_entity.pdbx_description
1 polymer ?
#
loop_
_entity_poly.entity_id
_entity_poly.type
_entity_poly.pdbx_seq_one_letter_code
_entity_poly.pdbx_strand_id
1 'polypeptide(L)'
;MFVLIFKSLVSVPLLQEIVTWYNAIRAARYAYLRTAYPTGRDAELNTILSLCQLIPKITRNYLKEGYMEKTGPLQKEPFKKRWFVLDSQHRKLFYFKGQLDAEELGVVFIGTEKKGYSVKECVPKHAQGNKWKWGVMVETPTRQFVFMCEQDREQKEWLDALKQVLSRPMSPLHQ
;
A
#
# COMPACT_ATOMS: atom_id res chain seq x y z
N MET A 1 10.20 -0.49 0.17
CA MET A 1 11.23 -1.02 -0.73
C MET A 1 12.63 -1.08 -0.09
N PHE A 2 12.76 -1.20 1.24
CA PHE A 2 14.06 -1.48 1.91
C PHE A 2 14.01 -2.74 2.80
N VAL A 3 12.85 -3.40 2.92
CA VAL A 3 12.63 -4.50 3.90
C VAL A 3 12.27 -5.85 3.24
N LEU A 4 12.29 -5.96 1.90
CA LEU A 4 11.88 -7.20 1.20
C LEU A 4 12.99 -7.89 0.41
N ILE A 5 14.23 -7.53 0.66
CA ILE A 5 15.39 -8.31 0.23
C ILE A 5 15.98 -8.87 1.52
N PHE A 6 16.53 -10.09 1.49
CA PHE A 6 17.29 -10.73 2.58
C PHE A 6 16.51 -11.67 3.52
N LYS A 7 15.92 -12.73 2.96
CA LYS A 7 15.56 -13.92 3.75
C LYS A 7 16.44 -15.16 3.55
N SER A 8 17.59 -15.09 2.86
CA SER A 8 18.42 -16.32 2.76
C SER A 8 19.96 -16.20 2.61
N LEU A 9 20.58 -15.03 2.46
CA LEU A 9 22.02 -14.95 2.12
C LEU A 9 22.69 -13.69 2.70
N VAL A 10 22.72 -13.53 4.03
CA VAL A 10 23.46 -12.41 4.66
C VAL A 10 24.25 -12.93 5.86
N SER A 11 25.56 -12.72 5.84
CA SER A 11 26.43 -13.03 6.97
C SER A 11 26.10 -12.13 8.18
N VAL A 12 26.33 -12.63 9.40
CA VAL A 12 26.02 -11.91 10.66
C VAL A 12 26.58 -10.47 10.73
N PRO A 13 27.80 -10.15 10.22
CA PRO A 13 28.32 -8.78 10.21
C PRO A 13 27.50 -7.84 9.30
N LEU A 14 27.09 -8.33 8.12
CA LEU A 14 26.28 -7.56 7.18
C LEU A 14 24.88 -7.26 7.74
N LEU A 15 24.32 -8.14 8.58
CA LEU A 15 23.05 -7.88 9.27
C LEU A 15 23.15 -6.67 10.21
N GLN A 16 24.24 -6.55 10.98
CA GLN A 16 24.43 -5.44 11.90
C GLN A 16 24.59 -4.10 11.16
N GLU A 17 25.32 -4.09 10.04
CA GLU A 17 25.45 -2.90 9.20
C GLU A 17 24.11 -2.47 8.59
N ILE A 18 23.34 -3.40 8.05
CA ILE A 18 22.01 -3.12 7.48
C ILE A 18 21.06 -2.54 8.54
N VAL A 19 21.05 -3.12 9.76
CA VAL A 19 20.24 -2.61 10.87
C VAL A 19 20.69 -1.19 11.27
N THR A 20 21.99 -0.94 11.27
CA THR A 20 22.55 0.38 11.58
C THR A 20 22.10 1.43 10.56
N TRP A 21 22.24 1.15 9.26
CA TRP A 21 21.77 2.02 8.19
C TRP A 21 20.25 2.24 8.23
N TYR A 22 19.48 1.19 8.47
CA TYR A 22 18.03 1.29 8.64
C TYR A 22 17.66 2.23 9.78
N ASN A 23 18.30 2.10 10.95
CA ASN A 23 18.07 2.99 12.09
C ASN A 23 18.54 4.43 11.82
N ALA A 24 19.64 4.62 11.11
CA ALA A 24 20.12 5.95 10.72
C ALA A 24 19.13 6.68 9.81
N ILE A 25 18.57 6.01 8.80
CA ILE A 25 17.54 6.57 7.91
C ILE A 25 16.28 6.92 8.72
N ARG A 26 15.88 6.05 9.65
CA ARG A 26 14.72 6.31 10.53
C ARG A 26 14.95 7.52 11.43
N ALA A 27 16.14 7.66 12.02
CA ALA A 27 16.51 8.80 12.84
C ALA A 27 16.49 10.12 12.04
N ALA A 28 17.05 10.10 10.82
CA ALA A 28 17.03 11.27 9.92
C ALA A 28 15.60 11.69 9.56
N ARG A 29 14.73 10.72 9.21
CA ARG A 29 13.30 11.01 8.96
C ARG A 29 12.58 11.54 10.19
N TYR A 30 12.85 10.99 11.36
CA TYR A 30 12.26 11.47 12.61
C TYR A 30 12.65 12.92 12.89
N ALA A 31 13.93 13.27 12.75
CA ALA A 31 14.42 14.63 12.92
C ALA A 31 13.73 15.60 11.94
N TYR A 32 13.59 15.22 10.66
CA TYR A 32 12.86 16.02 9.67
C TYR A 32 11.38 16.22 10.06
N LEU A 33 10.67 15.14 10.42
CA LEU A 33 9.25 15.21 10.74
C LEU A 33 8.98 16.06 11.99
N ARG A 34 9.87 16.01 13.00
CA ARG A 34 9.79 16.89 14.17
C ARG A 34 9.88 18.37 13.80
N THR A 35 10.73 18.71 12.85
CA THR A 35 10.90 20.10 12.40
C THR A 35 9.74 20.54 11.50
N ALA A 36 9.27 19.67 10.61
CA ALA A 36 8.17 19.97 9.68
C ALA A 36 6.79 20.03 10.35
N TYR A 37 6.62 19.32 11.48
CA TYR A 37 5.37 19.26 12.24
C TYR A 37 5.66 19.51 13.73
N PRO A 38 5.93 20.76 14.15
CA PRO A 38 6.19 21.07 15.55
C PRO A 38 4.93 20.81 16.38
N THR A 39 4.91 19.71 17.14
CA THR A 39 3.87 19.47 18.14
C THR A 39 4.00 20.54 19.22
N GLY A 40 2.89 21.19 19.59
CA GLY A 40 2.86 22.28 20.55
C GLY A 40 3.57 21.92 21.87
N ARG A 41 4.13 22.96 22.51
CA ARG A 41 4.86 22.96 23.79
C ARG A 41 4.21 22.02 24.83
N ASP A 42 4.76 20.82 24.97
CA ASP A 42 4.74 19.94 26.15
C ASP A 42 5.59 18.71 25.80
N ALA A 43 6.91 18.83 26.02
CA ALA A 43 7.93 18.08 25.30
C ALA A 43 8.18 16.64 25.79
N GLU A 44 7.67 16.23 26.96
CA GLU A 44 7.97 14.91 27.53
C GLU A 44 6.78 13.95 27.54
N LEU A 45 5.58 14.41 27.93
CA LEU A 45 4.36 13.58 27.96
C LEU A 45 3.86 13.21 26.54
N ASN A 46 4.24 14.01 25.54
CA ASN A 46 3.89 13.78 24.14
C ASN A 46 4.88 12.89 23.40
N THR A 47 5.96 12.39 24.01
CA THR A 47 6.96 11.59 23.28
C THR A 47 6.36 10.27 22.78
N ILE A 48 5.59 9.56 23.60
CA ILE A 48 4.95 8.29 23.19
C ILE A 48 3.83 8.55 22.16
N LEU A 49 2.98 9.56 22.37
CA LEU A 49 1.92 9.96 21.43
C LEU A 49 2.48 10.46 20.09
N SER A 50 3.53 11.28 20.14
CA SER A 50 4.28 11.77 18.97
C SER A 50 4.95 10.61 18.24
N LEU A 51 5.59 9.67 18.96
CA LEU A 51 6.13 8.46 18.37
C LEU A 51 5.03 7.60 17.74
N CYS A 52 3.87 7.39 18.37
CA CYS A 52 2.76 6.66 17.76
C CYS A 52 2.26 7.31 16.45
N GLN A 53 2.26 8.64 16.35
CA GLN A 53 1.89 9.37 15.13
C GLN A 53 3.00 9.39 14.08
N LEU A 54 4.27 9.38 14.50
CA LEU A 54 5.43 9.50 13.62
C LEU A 54 6.01 8.16 13.19
N ILE A 55 5.95 7.11 14.00
CA ILE A 55 6.46 5.76 13.69
C ILE A 55 5.95 5.26 12.34
N PRO A 56 4.64 5.36 12.01
CA PRO A 56 4.16 5.00 10.67
C PRO A 56 4.85 5.84 9.58
N LYS A 57 5.07 7.14 9.79
CA LYS A 57 5.69 8.03 8.80
C LYS A 57 7.21 7.82 8.66
N ILE A 58 7.86 7.33 9.72
CA ILE A 58 9.30 7.04 9.77
C ILE A 58 9.60 5.76 8.98
N THR A 59 8.78 4.73 9.20
CA THR A 59 8.92 3.42 8.56
C THR A 59 7.76 3.16 7.61
N ARG A 60 8.03 3.04 6.30
CA ARG A 60 7.00 2.67 5.32
C ARG A 60 6.50 1.25 5.61
N ASN A 61 5.34 1.17 6.25
CA ASN A 61 4.63 -0.08 6.50
C ASN A 61 3.50 -0.18 5.49
N TYR A 62 3.71 -1.00 4.46
CA TYR A 62 2.64 -1.31 3.52
C TYR A 62 1.63 -2.23 4.21
N LEU A 63 0.35 -1.91 4.02
CA LEU A 63 -0.74 -2.60 4.71
C LEU A 63 -0.94 -4.01 4.16
N LYS A 64 -0.84 -4.15 2.84
CA LYS A 64 -0.87 -5.43 2.15
C LYS A 64 -0.09 -5.34 0.85
N GLU A 65 0.53 -6.45 0.50
CA GLU A 65 1.27 -6.63 -0.73
C GLU A 65 1.03 -8.05 -1.25
N GLY A 66 1.17 -8.24 -2.56
CA GLY A 66 0.87 -9.52 -3.19
C GLY A 66 0.63 -9.40 -4.68
N TYR A 67 0.61 -10.53 -5.36
CA TYR A 67 0.22 -10.56 -6.77
C TYR A 67 -1.29 -10.49 -6.92
N MET A 68 -1.76 -9.74 -7.93
CA MET A 68 -3.12 -9.81 -8.50
C MET A 68 -3.00 -9.75 -10.03
N GLU A 69 -3.99 -10.28 -10.74
CA GLU A 69 -4.15 -9.97 -12.16
C GLU A 69 -5.00 -8.71 -12.32
N LYS A 70 -4.69 -7.86 -13.30
CA LYS A 70 -5.51 -6.69 -13.66
C LYS A 70 -5.74 -6.59 -15.16
N THR A 71 -6.86 -6.01 -15.56
CA THR A 71 -7.16 -5.63 -16.95
C THR A 71 -6.96 -4.12 -17.20
N GLY A 72 -7.19 -3.69 -18.43
CA GLY A 72 -7.17 -2.29 -18.85
C GLY A 72 -8.48 -1.56 -18.51
N PRO A 73 -8.59 -0.25 -18.82
CA PRO A 73 -9.75 0.56 -18.49
C PRO A 73 -11.05 0.06 -19.12
N LEU A 74 -10.98 -0.54 -20.33
CA LEU A 74 -12.15 -1.03 -21.06
C LEU A 74 -12.60 -2.43 -20.60
N GLN A 75 -11.81 -3.08 -19.73
CA GLN A 75 -12.03 -4.45 -19.25
C GLN A 75 -12.10 -5.51 -20.37
N LYS A 76 -11.64 -5.16 -21.57
CA LYS A 76 -11.55 -6.04 -22.74
C LYS A 76 -10.11 -6.50 -22.99
N GLU A 77 -9.16 -5.80 -22.40
CA GLU A 77 -7.74 -6.11 -22.51
C GLU A 77 -7.41 -7.38 -21.70
N PRO A 78 -6.44 -8.19 -22.16
CA PRO A 78 -6.04 -9.39 -21.45
C PRO A 78 -5.51 -9.04 -20.05
N PHE A 79 -5.84 -9.90 -19.10
CA PHE A 79 -5.36 -9.77 -17.73
C PHE A 79 -3.85 -9.95 -17.66
N LYS A 80 -3.20 -9.13 -16.82
CA LYS A 80 -1.76 -9.19 -16.57
C LYS A 80 -1.48 -9.30 -15.08
N LYS A 81 -0.70 -10.31 -14.68
CA LYS A 81 -0.19 -10.46 -13.30
C LYS A 81 0.75 -9.31 -12.95
N ARG A 82 0.51 -8.66 -11.81
CA ARG A 82 1.30 -7.52 -11.30
C ARG A 82 1.49 -7.65 -9.80
N TRP A 83 2.60 -7.14 -9.29
CA TRP A 83 2.84 -7.04 -7.86
C TRP A 83 2.18 -5.76 -7.35
N PHE A 84 1.31 -5.87 -6.36
CA PHE A 84 0.59 -4.74 -5.78
C PHE A 84 1.11 -4.43 -4.39
N VAL A 85 1.11 -3.14 -4.05
CA VAL A 85 1.53 -2.64 -2.74
C VAL A 85 0.53 -1.57 -2.29
N LEU A 86 -0.15 -1.82 -1.17
CA LEU A 86 -1.11 -0.88 -0.58
C LEU A 86 -0.46 -0.04 0.50
N ASP A 87 -0.25 1.23 0.20
CA ASP A 87 0.19 2.24 1.15
C ASP A 87 -1.03 2.89 1.82
N SER A 88 -1.31 2.46 3.05
CA SER A 88 -2.44 2.98 3.80
C SER A 88 -2.25 4.45 4.18
N GLN A 89 -1.02 4.91 4.40
CA GLN A 89 -0.76 6.29 4.84
C GLN A 89 -1.06 7.28 3.73
N HIS A 90 -0.56 6.99 2.53
CA HIS A 90 -0.78 7.82 1.35
C HIS A 90 -2.05 7.46 0.58
N ARG A 91 -2.79 6.43 1.02
CA ARG A 91 -4.04 5.94 0.40
C ARG A 91 -3.84 5.59 -1.07
N LYS A 92 -2.70 4.96 -1.38
CA LYS A 92 -2.25 4.62 -2.73
C LYS A 92 -2.05 3.12 -2.86
N LEU A 93 -2.68 2.52 -3.87
CA LEU A 93 -2.41 1.17 -4.32
C LEU A 93 -1.51 1.24 -5.56
N PHE A 94 -0.24 0.91 -5.38
CA PHE A 94 0.74 0.84 -6.47
C PHE A 94 0.71 -0.53 -7.13
N TYR A 95 1.07 -0.60 -8.41
CA TYR A 95 1.33 -1.86 -9.08
C TYR A 95 2.58 -1.82 -9.94
N PHE A 96 3.35 -2.92 -9.91
CA PHE A 96 4.66 -3.10 -10.53
C PHE A 96 4.62 -4.30 -11.47
N LYS A 97 5.56 -4.40 -12.42
CA LYS A 97 5.66 -5.59 -13.28
C LYS A 97 6.05 -6.83 -12.45
N GLY A 98 6.89 -6.68 -11.43
CA GLY A 98 7.29 -7.68 -10.45
C GLY A 98 7.67 -7.06 -9.10
N GLN A 99 7.93 -7.91 -8.10
CA GLN A 99 8.12 -7.52 -6.70
C GLN A 99 9.38 -6.65 -6.45
N LEU A 100 10.42 -6.82 -7.26
CA LEU A 100 11.71 -6.15 -7.09
C LEU A 100 11.92 -4.98 -8.06
N ASP A 101 10.90 -4.62 -8.84
CA ASP A 101 11.01 -3.50 -9.76
C ASP A 101 11.09 -2.18 -8.99
N ALA A 102 11.94 -1.27 -9.48
CA ALA A 102 12.14 0.04 -8.86
C ALA A 102 10.98 1.02 -9.12
N GLU A 103 10.33 0.91 -10.28
CA GLU A 103 9.33 1.87 -10.76
C GLU A 103 7.94 1.24 -10.83
N GLU A 104 6.94 1.96 -10.34
CA GLU A 104 5.54 1.57 -10.52
C GLU A 104 5.09 1.76 -11.96
N LEU A 105 4.22 0.85 -12.42
CA LEU A 105 3.51 1.01 -13.69
C LEU A 105 2.24 1.87 -13.55
N GLY A 106 1.88 2.20 -12.32
CA GLY A 106 0.79 3.10 -12.02
C GLY A 106 0.31 2.98 -10.58
N VAL A 107 -0.61 3.89 -10.25
CA VAL A 107 -1.11 4.10 -8.90
C VAL A 107 -2.62 4.33 -8.94
N VAL A 108 -3.32 3.73 -7.97
CA VAL A 108 -4.73 3.98 -7.71
C VAL A 108 -4.85 4.70 -6.38
N PHE A 109 -5.37 5.92 -6.39
CA PHE A 109 -5.73 6.62 -5.16
C PHE A 109 -7.07 6.07 -4.65
N ILE A 110 -7.14 5.76 -3.35
CA ILE A 110 -8.33 5.23 -2.70
C ILE A 110 -8.93 6.37 -1.88
N GLY A 111 -9.97 7.03 -2.41
CA GLY A 111 -10.72 8.10 -1.74
C GLY A 111 -11.66 7.59 -0.66
N THR A 112 -12.69 8.37 -0.32
CA THR A 112 -13.74 7.95 0.63
C THR A 112 -15.03 7.63 -0.12
N GLU A 113 -15.92 6.86 0.49
CA GLU A 113 -17.23 6.54 -0.09
C GLU A 113 -18.04 7.79 -0.46
N LYS A 114 -18.02 8.82 0.40
CA LYS A 114 -18.64 10.13 0.13
C LYS A 114 -18.16 10.81 -1.16
N LYS A 115 -16.98 10.45 -1.65
CA LYS A 115 -16.37 10.97 -2.89
C LYS A 115 -16.51 10.00 -4.06
N GLY A 116 -17.41 9.01 -3.99
CA GLY A 116 -17.65 8.07 -5.09
C GLY A 116 -16.63 6.95 -5.23
N TYR A 117 -15.95 6.60 -4.13
CA TYR A 117 -15.05 5.44 -4.09
C TYR A 117 -15.75 4.24 -3.47
N SER A 118 -15.53 3.04 -4.00
CA SER A 118 -16.08 1.82 -3.41
C SER A 118 -15.14 0.63 -3.60
N VAL A 119 -15.26 -0.38 -2.72
CA VAL A 119 -14.50 -1.63 -2.79
C VAL A 119 -15.46 -2.78 -2.57
N LYS A 120 -15.57 -3.68 -3.55
CA LYS A 120 -16.50 -4.82 -3.50
C LYS A 120 -15.94 -6.05 -4.19
N GLU A 121 -16.49 -7.19 -3.84
CA GLU A 121 -16.31 -8.43 -4.59
C GLU A 121 -16.92 -8.29 -5.98
N CYS A 122 -16.28 -8.90 -6.98
CA CYS A 122 -16.86 -8.99 -8.31
C CYS A 122 -16.70 -10.39 -8.89
N VAL A 123 -17.77 -10.87 -9.52
CA VAL A 123 -17.73 -12.08 -10.35
C VAL A 123 -17.28 -11.65 -11.75
N PRO A 124 -16.22 -12.23 -12.33
CA PRO A 124 -15.78 -11.87 -13.68
C PRO A 124 -16.88 -12.26 -14.68
N LYS A 125 -17.63 -11.27 -15.18
CA LYS A 125 -18.58 -11.49 -16.28
C LYS A 125 -17.79 -11.54 -17.58
N HIS A 126 -17.58 -12.75 -18.11
CA HIS A 126 -17.02 -12.96 -19.46
C HIS A 126 -15.62 -12.38 -19.72
N ALA A 127 -14.75 -12.36 -18.71
CA ALA A 127 -13.36 -11.94 -18.91
C ALA A 127 -12.62 -12.96 -19.80
N GLN A 128 -12.25 -12.55 -21.02
CA GLN A 128 -11.32 -13.33 -21.83
C GLN A 128 -9.93 -13.27 -21.20
N GLY A 129 -9.40 -14.44 -20.81
CA GLY A 129 -7.98 -14.61 -20.51
C GLY A 129 -7.52 -14.34 -19.08
N ASN A 130 -8.41 -14.16 -18.09
CA ASN A 130 -7.99 -14.22 -16.68
C ASN A 130 -7.80 -15.69 -16.25
N LYS A 131 -6.71 -15.98 -15.56
CA LYS A 131 -6.47 -17.31 -14.96
C LYS A 131 -7.06 -17.40 -13.56
N TRP A 132 -7.10 -16.27 -12.87
CA TRP A 132 -7.51 -16.15 -11.49
C TRP A 132 -9.00 -15.78 -11.35
N LYS A 133 -9.67 -16.33 -10.33
CA LYS A 133 -11.14 -16.39 -10.26
C LYS A 133 -11.76 -15.47 -9.21
N TRP A 134 -10.98 -15.04 -8.21
CA TRP A 134 -11.51 -14.30 -7.05
C TRP A 134 -11.38 -12.79 -7.26
N GLY A 135 -12.47 -12.15 -7.67
CA GLY A 135 -12.45 -10.77 -8.14
C GLY A 135 -12.61 -9.72 -7.04
N VAL A 136 -11.79 -8.67 -7.11
CA VAL A 136 -11.87 -7.45 -6.31
C VAL A 136 -12.06 -6.28 -7.25
N MET A 137 -13.10 -5.48 -7.01
CA MET A 137 -13.40 -4.28 -7.77
C MET A 137 -13.16 -3.05 -6.90
N VAL A 138 -12.32 -2.14 -7.39
CA VAL A 138 -12.09 -0.82 -6.80
C VAL A 138 -12.67 0.23 -7.73
N GLU A 139 -13.71 0.89 -7.27
CA GLU A 139 -14.40 1.97 -7.98
C GLU A 139 -13.82 3.31 -7.54
N THR A 140 -13.52 4.13 -8.53
CA THR A 140 -13.12 5.53 -8.36
C THR A 140 -14.05 6.39 -9.22
N PRO A 141 -14.14 7.71 -8.99
CA PRO A 141 -15.05 8.59 -9.76
C PRO A 141 -14.86 8.54 -11.27
N THR A 142 -13.66 8.23 -11.74
CA THR A 142 -13.31 8.26 -13.17
C THR A 142 -13.10 6.88 -13.76
N ARG A 143 -12.93 5.85 -12.92
CA ARG A 143 -12.52 4.52 -13.39
C ARG A 143 -12.88 3.41 -12.43
N GLN A 144 -13.34 2.30 -13.00
CA GLN A 144 -13.46 1.02 -12.32
C GLN A 144 -12.22 0.16 -12.58
N PHE A 145 -11.59 -0.30 -11.51
CA PHE A 145 -10.46 -1.23 -11.57
C PHE A 145 -10.95 -2.63 -11.18
N VAL A 146 -10.61 -3.62 -11.99
CA VAL A 146 -10.91 -5.04 -11.74
C VAL A 146 -9.60 -5.79 -11.53
N PHE A 147 -9.51 -6.41 -10.37
CA PHE A 147 -8.38 -7.24 -9.95
C PHE A 147 -8.85 -8.67 -9.71
N MET A 148 -8.02 -9.65 -10.03
CA MET A 148 -8.28 -11.05 -9.71
C MET A 148 -7.20 -11.55 -8.76
N CYS A 149 -7.59 -12.35 -7.77
CA CYS A 149 -6.70 -13.04 -6.83
C CYS A 149 -6.71 -14.55 -7.13
N GLU A 150 -5.60 -15.21 -6.82
CA GLU A 150 -5.44 -16.64 -7.05
C GLU A 150 -6.31 -17.46 -6.09
N GLN A 151 -6.38 -17.01 -4.82
CA GLN A 151 -7.09 -17.71 -3.75
C GLN A 151 -8.17 -16.83 -3.10
N ASP A 152 -9.24 -17.45 -2.61
CA ASP A 152 -10.33 -16.80 -1.85
C ASP A 152 -9.79 -16.07 -0.61
N ARG A 153 -8.83 -16.70 0.08
CA ARG A 153 -8.17 -16.08 1.24
C ARG A 153 -7.51 -14.75 0.87
N GLU A 154 -6.76 -14.71 -0.23
CA GLU A 154 -6.07 -13.49 -0.68
C GLU A 154 -7.08 -12.39 -1.05
N GLN A 155 -8.18 -12.76 -1.70
CA GLN A 155 -9.27 -11.85 -2.03
C GLN A 155 -9.85 -11.18 -0.77
N LYS A 156 -10.16 -11.98 0.26
CA LYS A 156 -10.65 -11.48 1.55
C LYS A 156 -9.65 -10.54 2.21
N GLU A 157 -8.39 -10.93 2.29
CA GLU A 157 -7.33 -10.08 2.84
C GLU A 157 -7.17 -8.76 2.05
N TRP A 158 -7.33 -8.78 0.72
CA TRP A 158 -7.28 -7.57 -0.11
C TRP A 158 -8.49 -6.67 0.11
N LEU A 159 -9.70 -7.24 0.17
CA LEU A 159 -10.93 -6.51 0.45
C LEU A 159 -10.85 -5.84 1.83
N ASP A 160 -10.42 -6.56 2.85
CA ASP A 160 -10.31 -6.03 4.21
C ASP A 160 -9.29 -4.88 4.28
N ALA A 161 -8.11 -5.06 3.68
CA ALA A 161 -7.08 -4.03 3.64
C ALA A 161 -7.55 -2.77 2.88
N LEU A 162 -8.19 -2.94 1.73
CA LEU A 162 -8.71 -1.83 0.93
C LEU A 162 -9.87 -1.11 1.65
N LYS A 163 -10.79 -1.85 2.27
CA LYS A 163 -11.89 -1.29 3.08
C LYS A 163 -11.37 -0.52 4.29
N GLN A 164 -10.28 -0.97 4.93
CA GLN A 164 -9.64 -0.24 6.02
C GLN A 164 -9.10 1.12 5.57
N VAL A 165 -8.57 1.23 4.33
CA VAL A 165 -8.11 2.52 3.78
C VAL A 165 -9.29 3.41 3.38
N LEU A 166 -10.36 2.80 2.83
CA LEU A 166 -11.59 3.47 2.43
C LEU A 166 -12.32 4.12 3.62
N SER A 167 -12.40 3.41 4.75
CA SER A 167 -13.09 3.89 5.97
C SER A 167 -12.34 4.98 6.72
N ARG A 168 -11.04 5.14 6.46
CA ARG A 168 -10.22 6.12 7.17
C ARG A 168 -10.54 7.55 6.71
N PRO A 169 -10.73 8.51 7.63
CA PRO A 169 -10.89 9.92 7.28
C PRO A 169 -9.71 10.42 6.44
N MET A 170 -10.00 11.26 5.44
CA MET A 170 -8.95 11.98 4.71
C MET A 170 -8.37 13.06 5.60
N SER A 171 -7.04 13.16 5.64
CA SER A 171 -6.38 14.32 6.22
C SER A 171 -6.68 15.57 5.39
N PRO A 172 -6.61 16.79 5.96
CA PRO A 172 -6.87 18.04 5.24
C PRO A 172 -6.03 18.20 3.96
N LEU A 173 -4.82 17.61 3.93
CA LEU A 173 -3.92 17.60 2.77
C LEU A 173 -4.46 16.78 1.57
N HIS A 174 -5.46 15.93 1.76
CA HIS A 174 -6.07 15.08 0.73
C HIS A 174 -7.59 15.29 0.62
N GLN A 175 -8.12 16.35 1.24
CA GLN A 175 -9.52 16.78 1.10
C GLN A 175 -9.81 17.36 -0.28
#